data_AF-A0A139Q3M8-F1
#
_entry.id   AF-A0A139Q3M8-F1
#
_cell.length_a   1.000
_cell.length_b   1.000
_cell.length_c   1.000
_cell.angle_alpha   90.00
_cell.angle_beta   90.00
_cell.angle_gamma   90.00
#
_symmetry.space_group_name_H-M   'P 1'
#
loop_
_entity.id
_entity.type
_entity.pdbx_description
1 polymer ?
#
loop_
_entity_poly.entity_id
_entity_poly.type
_entity_poly.pdbx_seq_one_letter_code
_entity_poly.pdbx_strand_id
1 'polypeptide(L)'
;MKILNCSKSTLLRIKKQLTEYGLIHEVQQSTSKSGNLANRIYLGLLQDDTVARMVDKSSDFKSDTRGVSDLYGAGVHTKDQLKAIIAELS
;
A
#
# COMPACT_ATOMS: atom_id res chain seq x y z
N MET A 1 15.61 -5.45 8.13
CA MET A 1 15.72 -6.67 7.27
C MET A 1 15.07 -7.91 7.88
N LYS A 2 14.88 -7.99 9.21
CA LYS A 2 14.33 -9.20 9.88
C LYS A 2 12.91 -9.62 9.44
N ILE A 3 12.04 -8.67 9.08
CA ILE A 3 10.63 -8.96 8.76
C ILE A 3 10.47 -9.59 7.37
N LEU A 4 11.14 -9.03 6.35
CA LEU A 4 11.04 -9.48 4.96
C LEU A 4 12.13 -10.49 4.57
N ASN A 5 13.06 -10.77 5.48
CA ASN A 5 14.20 -11.69 5.30
C ASN A 5 14.91 -11.56 3.94
N CYS A 6 15.17 -10.33 3.52
CA CYS A 6 15.77 -10.04 2.22
C CYS A 6 17.03 -9.18 2.34
N SER A 7 17.82 -9.18 1.28
CA SER A 7 19.00 -8.34 1.18
C SER A 7 18.64 -6.85 1.18
N LYS A 8 19.60 -5.98 1.51
CA LYS A 8 19.38 -4.52 1.50
C LYS A 8 18.99 -4.01 0.11
N SER A 9 19.61 -4.52 -0.96
CA SER A 9 19.31 -4.13 -2.34
C SER A 9 17.91 -4.58 -2.75
N THR A 10 17.51 -5.81 -2.40
CA THR A 10 16.15 -6.30 -2.62
C THR A 10 15.12 -5.43 -1.91
N LEU A 11 15.37 -5.09 -0.63
CA LEU A 11 14.47 -4.23 0.15
C LEU A 11 14.25 -2.85 -0.49
N LEU A 12 15.33 -2.23 -1.01
CA LEU A 12 15.23 -0.95 -1.71
C LEU A 12 14.40 -1.07 -2.99
N ARG A 13 14.53 -2.18 -3.72
CA ARG A 13 13.74 -2.47 -4.93
C ARG A 13 12.26 -2.64 -4.60
N ILE A 14 11.94 -3.44 -3.57
CA ILE A 14 10.57 -3.61 -3.05
C ILE A 14 9.96 -2.27 -2.68
N LYS A 15 10.67 -1.47 -1.86
CA LYS A 15 10.18 -0.17 -1.39
C LYS A 15 9.90 0.78 -2.55
N LYS A 16 10.78 0.81 -3.56
CA LYS A 16 10.59 1.61 -4.78
C LYS A 16 9.30 1.21 -5.49
N GLN A 17 9.14 -0.08 -5.80
CA GLN A 17 7.95 -0.55 -6.52
C GLN A 17 6.67 -0.27 -5.73
N LEU A 18 6.60 -0.63 -4.45
CA LEU A 18 5.41 -0.36 -3.63
C LEU A 18 5.06 1.14 -3.57
N THR A 19 6.06 2.04 -3.63
CA THR A 19 5.81 3.48 -3.69
C THR A 19 5.29 3.91 -5.06
N GLU A 20 5.87 3.41 -6.15
CA GLU A 20 5.43 3.68 -7.54
C GLU A 20 4.00 3.23 -7.79
N TYR A 21 3.61 2.10 -7.19
CA TYR A 21 2.25 1.57 -7.24
C TYR A 21 1.31 2.15 -6.17
N GLY A 22 1.72 3.19 -5.42
CA GLY A 22 0.86 3.83 -4.42
C GLY A 22 0.45 2.93 -3.24
N LEU A 23 1.09 1.77 -3.08
CA LEU A 23 0.78 0.79 -2.03
C LEU A 23 1.41 1.14 -0.68
N ILE A 24 2.43 2.00 -0.67
CA ILE A 24 3.00 2.54 0.56
C ILE A 24 3.27 4.05 0.46
N HIS A 25 3.16 4.74 1.60
CA HIS A 25 3.60 6.11 1.76
C HIS A 25 4.52 6.24 2.97
N GLU A 26 5.71 6.79 2.78
CA GLU A 26 6.69 6.98 3.85
C GLU A 26 6.70 8.43 4.33
N VAL A 27 6.58 8.63 5.64
CA VAL A 27 6.74 9.94 6.28
C VAL A 27 8.03 9.95 7.08
N GLN A 28 8.97 10.79 6.65
CA GLN A 28 10.21 11.03 7.38
C GLN A 28 9.90 11.61 8.75
N GLN A 29 10.48 11.02 9.79
CA GLN A 29 10.36 11.55 11.15
C GLN A 29 11.60 12.39 11.47
N SER A 30 11.41 13.44 12.26
CA SER A 30 12.51 14.33 12.64
C SER A 30 13.54 13.62 13.52
N THR A 31 14.80 13.94 13.28
CA THR A 31 15.91 13.65 14.20
C THR A 31 15.94 14.75 15.27
N SER A 32 15.54 14.42 16.49
CA SER A 32 15.53 15.39 17.59
C SER A 32 16.73 15.18 18.52
N LYS A 33 16.95 16.10 19.46
CA LYS A 33 18.00 15.96 20.49
C LYS A 33 17.84 14.68 21.33
N SER A 34 16.65 14.07 21.38
CA SER A 34 16.40 12.80 22.09
C SER A 34 16.61 11.55 21.20
N GLY A 35 17.07 11.72 19.96
CA GLY A 35 17.36 10.64 19.04
C GLY A 35 16.55 10.66 17.74
N ASN A 36 16.87 9.69 16.88
CA ASN A 36 16.24 9.53 15.58
C ASN A 36 15.01 8.65 15.70
N LEU A 37 13.84 9.22 15.41
CA LEU A 37 12.63 8.44 15.20
C LEU A 37 12.73 7.70 13.86
N ALA A 38 12.33 6.43 13.85
CA ALA A 38 12.21 5.69 12.61
C ALA A 38 11.10 6.29 11.74
N ASN A 39 11.31 6.30 10.42
CA ASN A 39 10.28 6.73 9.48
C ASN A 39 9.01 5.89 9.63
N ARG A 40 7.86 6.53 9.46
CA ARG A 40 6.56 5.84 9.44
C ARG A 40 6.25 5.41 8.01
N ILE A 41 5.76 4.19 7.84
CA ILE A 41 5.29 3.67 6.55
C ILE A 41 3.81 3.36 6.70
N TYR A 42 2.98 4.06 5.92
CA TYR A 42 1.55 3.81 5.81
C TYR A 42 1.30 2.86 4.63
N LEU A 43 0.35 1.94 4.79
CA LEU A 43 -0.03 0.97 3.77
C LEU A 43 -1.30 1.43 3.06
N GLY A 44 -1.33 1.32 1.73
CA GLY A 44 -2.50 1.54 0.90
C GLY A 44 -3.47 0.36 0.94
N LEU A 45 -4.72 0.63 0.54
CA LEU A 45 -5.75 -0.40 0.42
C LEU A 45 -5.60 -1.13 -0.92
N LEU A 46 -5.60 -2.47 -0.88
CA LEU A 46 -5.68 -3.32 -2.07
C LEU A 46 -7.13 -3.71 -2.30
N GLN A 47 -7.68 -3.40 -3.47
CA GLN A 47 -8.98 -3.93 -3.86
C GLN A 47 -8.83 -5.38 -4.35
N ASP A 48 -9.70 -6.25 -3.85
CA ASP A 48 -9.81 -7.62 -4.30
C ASP A 48 -10.74 -7.69 -5.52
N ASP A 49 -10.21 -8.14 -6.66
CA ASP A 49 -10.99 -8.32 -7.90
C ASP A 49 -12.17 -9.30 -7.71
N THR A 50 -12.11 -10.14 -6.68
CA THR A 50 -13.20 -11.07 -6.31
C THR A 50 -14.44 -10.33 -5.80
N VAL A 51 -14.26 -9.24 -5.05
CA VAL A 51 -15.37 -8.43 -4.52
C VAL A 51 -15.95 -7.56 -5.63
N ALA A 52 -15.13 -7.02 -6.53
CA ALA A 52 -15.59 -6.25 -7.68
C ALA A 52 -16.52 -7.05 -8.61
N ARG A 53 -16.26 -8.36 -8.77
CA ARG A 53 -17.12 -9.26 -9.57
C ARG A 53 -18.44 -9.65 -8.90
N MET A 54 -18.55 -9.54 -7.58
CA MET A 54 -19.81 -9.85 -6.86
C MET A 54 -20.77 -8.66 -6.79
N VAL A 55 -20.30 -7.43 -7.04
CA VAL A 55 -21.11 -6.20 -6.96
C VAL A 55 -21.98 -5.97 -8.21
N ASP A 56 -21.81 -6.75 -9.29
CA ASP A 56 -22.71 -6.70 -10.46
C ASP A 56 -24.06 -7.43 -10.22
N LYS A 57 -24.20 -8.16 -9.09
CA LYS A 57 -25.47 -8.83 -8.73
C LYS A 57 -25.72 -8.80 -7.23
N SER A 58 -25.90 -7.62 -6.65
CA SER A 58 -26.91 -7.36 -5.60
C SER A 58 -26.65 -6.01 -4.91
N SER A 59 -27.56 -5.07 -5.15
CA SER A 59 -28.13 -4.12 -4.20
C SER A 59 -27.23 -3.57 -3.07
N ASP A 60 -27.01 -2.25 -3.13
CA ASP A 60 -27.03 -1.33 -1.98
C ASP A 60 -26.39 -1.81 -0.67
N PHE A 61 -25.06 -1.95 -0.64
CA PHE A 61 -24.33 -1.81 0.61
C PHE A 61 -23.89 -0.36 0.79
N LYS A 62 -24.74 0.45 1.41
CA LYS A 62 -24.31 1.70 2.06
C LYS A 62 -23.42 1.33 3.25
N SER A 63 -22.11 1.43 3.09
CA SER A 63 -21.21 1.53 4.23
C SER A 63 -21.24 2.98 4.73
N ASP A 64 -21.95 3.19 5.85
CA ASP A 64 -21.88 4.43 6.64
C ASP A 64 -20.48 4.57 7.24
N THR A 65 -19.50 4.98 6.43
CA THR A 65 -18.23 5.51 6.93
C THR A 65 -18.22 7.00 6.67
N ARG A 66 -18.76 7.74 7.63
CA ARG A 66 -18.69 9.21 7.66
C ARG A 66 -17.23 9.66 7.65
N GLY A 67 -16.82 10.21 6.52
CA GLY A 67 -15.85 11.30 6.41
C GLY A 67 -14.37 10.92 6.44
N VAL A 68 -13.79 10.72 5.25
CA VAL A 68 -12.55 11.40 4.84
C VAL A 68 -12.66 11.66 3.35
N SER A 69 -12.67 12.94 3.00
CA SER A 69 -12.92 13.46 1.66
C SER A 69 -11.87 13.01 0.63
N ASP A 70 -12.36 12.90 -0.59
CA ASP A 70 -11.67 12.58 -1.85
C ASP A 70 -10.48 13.51 -2.13
N LEU A 71 -9.33 13.22 -1.52
CA LEU A 71 -8.07 13.90 -1.80
C LEU A 71 -7.07 12.88 -2.31
N TYR A 72 -6.68 13.09 -3.57
CA TYR A 72 -5.88 12.26 -4.46
C TYR A 72 -6.68 11.16 -5.16
N GLY A 73 -6.67 11.23 -6.50
CA GLY A 73 -7.13 10.16 -7.38
C GLY A 73 -6.41 8.88 -7.04
N ALA A 74 -7.03 8.09 -6.15
CA ALA A 74 -6.55 6.81 -5.74
C ALA A 74 -6.81 5.86 -6.90
N GLY A 75 -5.78 5.65 -7.71
CA GLY A 75 -5.74 4.50 -8.59
C GLY A 75 -6.07 3.27 -7.75
N VAL A 76 -7.15 2.59 -8.09
CA VAL A 76 -7.51 1.33 -7.46
C VAL A 76 -6.52 0.28 -7.95
N HIS A 77 -5.54 -0.05 -7.11
CA HIS A 77 -4.51 -1.03 -7.44
C HIS A 77 -5.01 -2.45 -7.11
N THR A 78 -5.09 -3.29 -8.15
CA THR A 78 -5.64 -4.64 -8.06
C THR A 78 -4.62 -5.62 -7.46
N LYS A 79 -5.10 -6.73 -6.88
CA LYS A 79 -4.24 -7.83 -6.39
C LYS A 79 -3.31 -8.38 -7.47
N ASP A 80 -3.69 -8.29 -8.73
CA ASP A 80 -2.87 -8.72 -9.85
C ASP A 80 -1.62 -7.83 -10.05
N GLN A 81 -1.67 -6.54 -9.70
CA GLN A 81 -0.47 -5.71 -9.68
C GLN A 81 0.49 -6.10 -8.55
N LEU A 82 -0.04 -6.46 -7.38
CA LEU A 82 0.80 -6.97 -6.29
C LEU A 82 1.47 -8.30 -6.69
N LYS A 83 0.76 -9.19 -7.40
CA LYS A 83 1.35 -10.43 -7.93
C LYS A 83 2.48 -10.14 -8.93
N ALA A 84 2.32 -9.14 -9.80
CA ALA A 84 3.36 -8.74 -10.75
C ALA A 84 4.63 -8.25 -10.03
N ILE A 85 4.47 -7.43 -8.97
CA ILE A 85 5.57 -6.98 -8.11
C ILE A 85 6.28 -8.18 -7.48
N ILE A 86 5.54 -9.12 -6.88
CA ILE A 86 6.12 -10.32 -6.26
C ILE A 86 6.89 -11.16 -7.29
N ALA A 87 6.37 -11.30 -8.50
CA ALA A 87 7.03 -12.04 -9.58
C ALA A 87 8.33 -11.37 -10.06
N GLU A 88 8.40 -10.04 -10.10
CA GLU A 88 9.61 -9.30 -10.50
C GLU A 88 10.68 -9.25 -9.39
N LEU A 89 10.31 -9.55 -8.15
CA LEU A 89 11.18 -9.56 -6.99
C LEU A 89 11.72 -10.95 -6.62
N SER A 90 11.12 -12.01 -7.18
CA SER A 90 11.55 -13.41 -7.05
C SER A 90 12.69 -13.72 -8.01
#